data_AF-A0A2E1PE15-F1
#
_entry.id   AF-A0A2E1PE15-F1
#
_cell.length_a   1.000
_cell.length_b   1.000
_cell.length_c   1.000
_cell.angle_alpha   90.00
_cell.angle_beta   90.00
_cell.angle_gamma   90.00
#
_symmetry.space_group_name_H-M   'P 1'
#
loop_
_entity.id
_entity.type
_entity.pdbx_description
1 polymer ?
#
loop_
_entity_poly.entity_id
_entity_poly.type
_entity_poly.pdbx_seq_one_letter_code
_entity_poly.pdbx_strand_id
1 'polypeptide(L)'
;MSKCKIIAEIGWNHMGSVELAKKMIDAAVVSGVDFCKFQTWKVENLKDGPWNNDGRIDIYKKAELSEDKHVELIEYCKLKKTKFLTSIFNIKDLDFLLRLGLKTIKIPSHEIYNLELIKKCSENFDQMFISVGACSWKEFENLLNSNLDLNKIYFMHCVSSYPLEEMNVNFPKLIKIKNLHNKIGYSGHLHGIDDAIAAISLGAMVVEKHFTIDNDLPGRDNKFAVLPEDMKKICDYRDSFHNMNIDRGLNVQECESDINKNYRGRWSKN
;
A
#
# COMPACT_ATOMS: atom_id res chain seq x y z
N MET A 1 -2.65 -18.84 -5.57
CA MET A 1 -2.19 -17.42 -5.54
C MET A 1 -1.84 -17.05 -4.10
N SER A 2 -0.79 -16.26 -3.86
CA SER A 2 -0.48 -15.79 -2.51
C SER A 2 -1.52 -14.78 -2.02
N LYS A 3 -1.80 -14.78 -0.71
CA LYS A 3 -2.73 -13.83 -0.08
C LYS A 3 -2.21 -12.40 -0.29
N CYS A 4 -3.06 -11.52 -0.83
CA CYS A 4 -2.72 -10.11 -1.04
C CYS A 4 -2.39 -9.45 0.31
N LYS A 5 -1.33 -8.64 0.36
CA LYS A 5 -0.91 -7.91 1.57
C LYS A 5 -1.62 -6.56 1.63
N ILE A 6 -2.09 -6.15 2.81
CA ILE A 6 -2.78 -4.86 3.01
C ILE A 6 -1.91 -3.93 3.84
N ILE A 7 -1.77 -2.70 3.37
CA ILE A 7 -1.01 -1.61 3.99
C ILE A 7 -1.99 -0.54 4.46
N ALA A 8 -2.05 -0.31 5.77
CA ALA A 8 -2.61 0.91 6.33
C ALA A 8 -1.58 2.03 6.24
N GLU A 9 -1.77 2.96 5.30
CA GLU A 9 -0.93 4.16 5.20
C GLU A 9 -1.37 5.18 6.25
N ILE A 10 -0.73 5.11 7.43
CA ILE A 10 -0.88 6.12 8.48
C ILE A 10 -0.18 7.41 8.04
N GLY A 11 0.94 7.28 7.31
CA GLY A 11 1.71 8.41 6.80
C GLY A 11 2.14 9.34 7.94
N TRP A 12 1.55 10.53 7.96
CA TRP A 12 1.77 11.58 8.96
C TRP A 12 0.48 12.02 9.66
N ASN A 13 -0.59 11.24 9.54
CA ASN A 13 -1.91 11.52 10.13
C ASN A 13 -1.87 11.70 11.66
N HIS A 14 -0.83 11.17 12.30
CA HIS A 14 -0.56 11.31 13.73
C HIS A 14 -0.01 12.69 14.13
N MET A 15 0.35 13.56 13.19
CA MET A 15 0.82 14.93 13.44
C MET A 15 1.96 15.01 14.49
N GLY A 16 2.90 14.07 14.41
CA GLY A 16 4.04 13.94 15.33
C GLY A 16 3.74 13.33 16.71
N SER A 17 2.47 13.00 17.02
CA SER A 17 2.07 12.36 18.27
C SER A 17 2.25 10.84 18.21
N VAL A 18 3.18 10.31 19.02
CA VAL A 18 3.40 8.86 19.12
C VAL A 18 2.19 8.15 19.73
N GLU A 19 1.52 8.76 20.69
CA GLU A 19 0.32 8.19 21.30
C GLU A 19 -0.80 7.99 20.26
N LEU A 20 -1.02 9.00 19.40
CA LEU A 20 -2.00 8.89 18.33
C LEU A 20 -1.59 7.85 17.28
N ALA A 21 -0.31 7.81 16.91
CA ALA A 21 0.23 6.79 16.01
C ALA A 21 0.01 5.37 16.57
N LYS A 22 0.21 5.15 17.88
CA LYS A 22 -0.07 3.87 18.54
C LYS A 22 -1.54 3.49 18.49
N LYS A 23 -2.45 4.44 18.72
CA LYS A 23 -3.91 4.22 18.56
C LYS A 23 -4.28 3.85 17.13
N MET A 24 -3.65 4.49 16.13
CA MET A 24 -3.83 4.15 14.72
C MET A 24 -3.31 2.74 14.40
N ILE A 25 -2.13 2.36 14.92
CA ILE A 25 -1.61 0.99 14.80
C ILE A 25 -2.60 -0.03 15.39
N ASP A 26 -3.12 0.23 16.59
CA ASP A 26 -4.08 -0.68 17.25
C ASP A 26 -5.33 -0.90 16.39
N ALA A 27 -5.92 0.18 15.87
CA ALA A 27 -7.10 0.10 15.02
C ALA A 27 -6.82 -0.61 13.68
N ALA A 28 -5.66 -0.37 13.07
CA ALA A 28 -5.24 -1.03 11.85
C ALA A 28 -5.02 -2.54 12.07
N VAL A 29 -4.40 -2.92 13.18
CA VAL A 29 -4.18 -4.34 13.58
C VAL A 29 -5.52 -5.05 13.77
N VAL A 30 -6.48 -4.43 14.46
CA VAL A 30 -7.84 -4.97 14.63
C VAL A 30 -8.53 -5.18 13.28
N SER A 31 -8.25 -4.33 12.29
CA SER A 31 -8.78 -4.47 10.93
C SER A 31 -8.16 -5.64 10.16
N GLY A 32 -6.98 -6.13 10.56
CA GLY A 32 -6.31 -7.27 9.94
C GLY A 32 -5.23 -6.92 8.91
N VAL A 33 -4.64 -5.73 8.98
CA VAL A 33 -3.58 -5.30 8.03
C VAL A 33 -2.26 -6.04 8.25
N ASP A 34 -1.45 -6.14 7.19
CA ASP A 34 -0.10 -6.71 7.27
C ASP A 34 0.97 -5.68 7.65
N PHE A 35 0.75 -4.43 7.23
CA PHE A 35 1.67 -3.31 7.48
C PHE A 35 0.93 -2.08 8.01
N CYS A 36 1.56 -1.44 8.99
CA CYS A 36 1.31 -0.04 9.32
C CYS A 36 2.44 0.78 8.69
N LYS A 37 2.11 1.61 7.71
CA LYS A 37 3.08 2.42 6.98
C LYS A 37 3.09 3.87 7.43
N PHE A 38 4.31 4.36 7.64
CA PHE A 38 4.64 5.74 7.97
C PHE A 38 5.42 6.37 6.82
N GLN A 39 5.85 7.61 7.02
CA GLN A 39 6.67 8.32 6.05
C GLN A 39 7.88 8.93 6.74
N THR A 40 9.06 8.74 6.16
CA THR A 40 10.34 9.23 6.70
C THR A 40 10.87 10.34 5.81
N TRP A 41 10.85 11.55 6.34
CA TRP A 41 11.50 12.73 5.79
C TRP A 41 12.04 13.58 6.93
N LYS A 42 12.87 14.55 6.56
CA LYS A 42 13.21 15.67 7.42
C LYS A 42 12.94 16.97 6.70
N VAL A 43 12.39 17.95 7.41
CA VAL A 43 12.13 19.28 6.85
C VAL A 43 13.42 19.94 6.35
N GLU A 44 14.57 19.67 6.98
CA GLU A 44 15.88 20.15 6.52
C GLU A 44 16.28 19.64 5.12
N ASN A 45 15.70 18.51 4.68
CA ASN A 45 15.96 17.91 3.37
C ASN A 45 14.92 18.32 2.32
N LEU A 46 13.90 19.10 2.70
CA LEU A 46 12.86 19.54 1.79
C LEU A 46 13.40 20.60 0.84
N LYS A 47 13.23 20.39 -0.47
CA LYS A 47 13.56 21.41 -1.48
C LYS A 47 12.67 22.64 -1.33
N ASP A 48 13.14 23.80 -1.78
CA ASP A 48 12.31 25.00 -1.82
C ASP A 48 11.07 24.82 -2.70
N GLY A 49 9.98 25.44 -2.28
CA GLY A 49 8.70 25.38 -2.99
C GLY A 49 7.61 26.23 -2.35
N PRO A 50 6.36 26.12 -2.83
CA PRO A 50 5.25 26.96 -2.35
C PRO A 50 4.98 26.83 -0.84
N TRP A 51 5.33 25.67 -0.26
CA TRP A 51 5.21 25.40 1.18
C TRP A 51 6.04 26.32 2.07
N ASN A 52 7.06 26.97 1.53
CA ASN A 52 7.89 27.93 2.26
C ASN A 52 7.08 29.17 2.71
N ASN A 53 5.99 29.48 2.03
CA ASN A 53 5.25 30.74 2.19
C ASN A 53 3.77 30.56 2.60
N ASP A 54 3.30 29.33 2.82
CA ASP A 54 1.89 29.04 3.10
C ASP A 54 1.64 28.31 4.44
N GLY A 55 2.65 28.30 5.32
CA GLY A 55 2.57 27.70 6.65
C GLY A 55 2.75 26.17 6.70
N ARG A 56 2.88 25.49 5.55
CA ARG A 56 3.09 24.03 5.52
C ARG A 56 4.40 23.59 6.16
N ILE A 57 5.45 24.41 6.14
CA ILE A 57 6.71 24.10 6.84
C ILE A 57 6.48 23.81 8.33
N ASP A 58 5.65 24.59 9.02
CA ASP A 58 5.40 24.40 10.45
C ASP A 58 4.60 23.13 10.72
N ILE A 59 3.66 22.80 9.83
CA ILE A 59 2.90 21.54 9.84
C ILE A 59 3.86 20.36 9.67
N TYR A 60 4.79 20.43 8.71
CA TYR A 60 5.77 19.37 8.46
C TYR A 60 6.72 19.18 9.64
N LYS A 61 7.22 20.28 10.23
CA LYS A 61 8.07 20.22 11.44
C LYS A 61 7.35 19.54 12.61
N LYS A 62 6.06 19.84 12.78
CA LYS A 62 5.22 19.20 13.80
C LYS A 62 5.01 17.72 13.51
N ALA A 63 4.81 17.35 12.24
CA ALA A 63 4.49 16.00 11.83
C ALA A 63 5.71 15.07 11.73
N GLU A 64 6.90 15.62 11.54
CA GLU A 64 8.18 14.90 11.42
C GLU A 64 8.42 13.97 12.62
N LEU A 65 8.83 12.73 12.30
CA LEU A 65 9.21 11.74 13.30
C LEU A 65 10.73 11.78 13.51
N SER A 66 11.16 11.91 14.77
CA SER A 66 12.56 11.73 15.14
C SER A 66 12.97 10.25 15.09
N GLU A 67 14.28 9.98 15.14
CA GLU A 67 14.85 8.63 15.19
C GLU A 67 14.27 7.82 16.37
N ASP A 68 14.22 8.38 17.58
CA ASP A 68 13.65 7.70 18.75
C ASP A 68 12.18 7.33 18.56
N LYS A 69 11.39 8.20 17.91
CA LYS A 69 9.98 7.91 17.61
C LYS A 69 9.84 6.79 16.59
N HIS A 70 10.72 6.69 15.60
CA HIS A 70 10.73 5.57 14.66
C HIS A 70 11.02 4.26 15.39
N VAL A 71 12.04 4.22 16.25
CA VAL A 71 12.39 3.04 17.05
C VAL A 71 11.19 2.62 17.91
N GLU A 72 10.57 3.57 18.62
CA GLU A 72 9.40 3.30 19.46
C GLU A 72 8.22 2.72 18.68
N LEU A 73 7.92 3.25 17.48
CA LEU A 73 6.84 2.76 16.63
C LEU A 73 7.16 1.40 16.00
N ILE A 74 8.42 1.13 15.65
CA ILE A 74 8.87 -0.19 15.16
C ILE A 74 8.66 -1.25 16.24
N GLU A 75 9.11 -0.97 17.47
CA GLU A 75 8.91 -1.90 18.60
C GLU A 75 7.43 -2.09 18.93
N TYR A 76 6.62 -1.02 18.82
CA TYR A 76 5.18 -1.14 19.02
C TYR A 76 4.50 -2.00 17.94
N CYS A 77 4.86 -1.84 16.66
CA CYS A 77 4.37 -2.71 15.59
C CYS A 77 4.74 -4.18 15.85
N LYS A 78 5.99 -4.46 16.27
CA LYS A 78 6.43 -5.81 16.65
C LYS A 78 5.59 -6.38 17.80
N LEU A 79 5.36 -5.60 18.86
CA LEU A 79 4.51 -5.98 20.00
C LEU A 79 3.09 -6.34 19.55
N LYS A 80 2.53 -5.57 18.60
CA LYS A 80 1.19 -5.77 18.04
C LYS A 80 1.14 -6.80 16.92
N LYS A 81 2.26 -7.48 16.62
CA LYS A 81 2.38 -8.51 15.58
C LYS A 81 2.00 -8.01 14.17
N THR A 82 2.28 -6.75 13.88
CA THR A 82 2.19 -6.15 12.53
C THR A 82 3.56 -5.66 12.08
N LYS A 83 3.73 -5.40 10.79
CA LYS A 83 5.01 -4.92 10.25
C LYS A 83 5.01 -3.40 10.16
N PHE A 84 6.06 -2.78 10.67
CA PHE A 84 6.36 -1.40 10.35
C PHE A 84 6.85 -1.31 8.90
N LEU A 85 6.38 -0.30 8.18
CA LEU A 85 6.86 0.08 6.86
C LEU A 85 7.02 1.59 6.81
N THR A 86 7.91 2.10 5.97
CA THR A 86 7.99 3.55 5.74
C THR A 86 8.26 3.86 4.28
N SER A 87 7.85 5.06 3.86
CA SER A 87 8.24 5.64 2.58
C SER A 87 9.53 6.44 2.73
N ILE A 88 10.51 6.19 1.85
CA ILE A 88 11.75 6.98 1.73
C ILE A 88 11.58 8.04 0.63
N PHE A 89 12.00 9.28 0.92
CA PHE A 89 11.85 10.42 0.00
C PHE A 89 13.17 10.95 -0.56
N ASN A 90 14.32 10.54 -0.01
CA ASN A 90 15.63 10.99 -0.46
C ASN A 90 16.73 10.03 0.01
N ILE A 91 17.91 10.14 -0.60
CA ILE A 91 19.06 9.27 -0.30
C ILE A 91 19.68 9.57 1.08
N LYS A 92 19.59 10.81 1.57
CA LYS A 92 20.23 11.21 2.84
C LYS A 92 19.63 10.50 4.05
N ASP A 93 18.36 10.10 3.97
CA ASP A 93 17.68 9.34 5.02
C ASP A 93 17.89 7.82 4.89
N LEU A 94 18.56 7.34 3.85
CA LEU A 94 18.76 5.89 3.61
C LEU A 94 19.55 5.23 4.73
N ASP A 95 20.72 5.78 5.10
CA ASP A 95 21.58 5.18 6.12
C ASP A 95 20.87 5.06 7.47
N PHE A 96 20.07 6.06 7.82
CA PHE A 96 19.20 6.02 8.99
C PHE A 96 18.22 4.84 8.93
N LEU A 97 17.51 4.68 7.82
CA LEU A 97 16.55 3.58 7.64
C LEU A 97 17.22 2.19 7.65
N LEU A 98 18.46 2.07 7.19
CA LEU A 98 19.23 0.83 7.26
C LEU A 98 19.62 0.49 8.71
N ARG A 99 19.97 1.48 9.53
CA ARG A 99 20.26 1.27 10.96
C ARG A 99 19.04 0.79 11.75
N LEU A 100 17.82 1.12 11.31
CA LEU A 100 16.57 0.62 11.88
C LEU A 100 16.31 -0.87 11.57
N GLY A 101 17.13 -1.52 10.74
CA GLY A 101 17.02 -2.94 10.42
C GLY A 101 15.83 -3.28 9.52
N LEU A 102 15.30 -2.30 8.77
CA LEU A 102 14.19 -2.52 7.85
C LEU A 102 14.61 -3.38 6.66
N LYS A 103 13.78 -4.36 6.29
CA LYS A 103 14.01 -5.24 5.13
C LYS A 103 13.14 -4.90 3.92
N THR A 104 12.12 -4.09 4.12
CA THR A 104 11.18 -3.66 3.09
C THR A 104 11.04 -2.15 3.14
N ILE A 105 11.04 -1.52 1.97
CA ILE A 105 10.87 -0.07 1.84
C ILE A 105 9.77 0.27 0.83
N LYS A 106 9.13 1.42 1.03
CA LYS A 106 8.22 2.02 0.06
C LYS A 106 8.91 3.21 -0.62
N ILE A 107 8.83 3.30 -1.94
CA ILE A 107 9.18 4.49 -2.71
C ILE A 107 7.87 5.11 -3.20
N PRO A 108 7.53 6.35 -2.78
CA PRO A 108 6.29 7.02 -3.18
C PRO A 108 6.38 7.50 -4.64
N SER A 109 5.22 7.78 -5.24
CA SER A 109 5.13 8.28 -6.63
C SER A 109 5.97 9.54 -6.87
N HIS A 110 6.17 10.38 -5.84
CA HIS A 110 6.99 11.59 -5.92
C HIS A 110 8.46 11.30 -6.27
N GLU A 111 8.96 10.10 -5.96
CA GLU A 111 10.36 9.73 -6.15
C GLU A 111 10.57 8.70 -7.26
N ILE A 112 9.54 8.42 -8.09
CA ILE A 112 9.65 7.42 -9.17
C ILE A 112 10.70 7.80 -10.23
N TYR A 113 10.96 9.09 -10.42
CA TYR A 113 12.00 9.59 -11.33
C TYR A 113 13.40 9.53 -10.71
N ASN A 114 13.52 9.26 -9.41
CA ASN A 114 14.78 9.28 -8.67
C ASN A 114 15.51 7.93 -8.81
N LEU A 115 16.11 7.71 -9.98
CA LEU A 115 16.76 6.43 -10.30
C LEU A 115 17.92 6.09 -9.36
N GLU A 116 18.63 7.09 -8.85
CA GLU A 116 19.71 6.88 -7.89
C GLU A 116 19.16 6.33 -6.55
N LEU A 117 18.09 6.93 -6.03
CA LEU A 117 17.41 6.44 -4.83
C LEU A 117 16.87 5.02 -5.02
N ILE A 118 16.22 4.75 -6.15
CA ILE A 118 15.68 3.42 -6.46
C ILE A 118 16.80 2.39 -6.52
N LYS A 119 17.91 2.71 -7.19
CA LYS A 119 19.08 1.82 -7.27
C LYS A 119 19.65 1.53 -5.90
N LYS A 120 19.92 2.57 -5.09
CA LYS A 120 20.44 2.41 -3.73
C LYS A 120 19.50 1.60 -2.83
N CYS A 121 18.19 1.79 -2.94
CA CYS A 121 17.23 0.97 -2.23
C CYS A 121 17.27 -0.49 -2.70
N SER A 122 17.41 -0.76 -4.00
CA SER A 122 17.45 -2.13 -4.54
C SER A 122 18.68 -2.94 -4.07
N GLU A 123 19.78 -2.23 -3.80
CA GLU A 123 21.04 -2.79 -3.30
C GLU A 123 20.95 -3.16 -1.81
N ASN A 124 20.13 -2.44 -1.03
CA ASN A 124 20.15 -2.53 0.44
C ASN A 124 18.89 -3.17 1.06
N PHE A 125 17.76 -3.20 0.34
CA PHE A 125 16.52 -3.81 0.82
C PHE A 125 16.21 -5.13 0.09
N ASP A 126 15.54 -6.05 0.78
CA ASP A 126 15.14 -7.35 0.24
C ASP A 126 13.88 -7.23 -0.63
N GLN A 127 13.04 -6.23 -0.35
CA GLN A 127 11.79 -5.98 -1.06
C GLN A 127 11.50 -4.48 -1.15
N MET A 128 11.00 -4.04 -2.29
CA MET A 128 10.59 -2.65 -2.53
C MET A 128 9.16 -2.60 -3.04
N PHE A 129 8.37 -1.70 -2.49
CA PHE A 129 7.09 -1.29 -3.06
C PHE A 129 7.29 0.06 -3.73
N ILE A 130 7.05 0.17 -5.04
CA ILE A 130 7.30 1.40 -5.79
C ILE A 130 5.99 1.85 -6.42
N SER A 131 5.47 3.02 -6.02
CA SER A 131 4.30 3.58 -6.69
C SER A 131 4.70 4.22 -8.01
N VAL A 132 3.94 3.89 -9.07
CA VAL A 132 4.17 4.38 -10.44
C VAL A 132 3.10 5.41 -10.86
N GLY A 133 2.58 6.17 -9.88
CA GLY A 133 1.78 7.37 -10.12
C GLY A 133 2.68 8.52 -10.56
N ALA A 134 2.13 9.48 -11.32
CA ALA A 134 2.89 10.57 -11.94
C ALA A 134 4.09 10.11 -12.81
N CYS A 135 4.19 8.81 -13.11
CA CYS A 135 5.19 8.22 -13.99
C CYS A 135 4.59 8.02 -15.38
N SER A 136 5.26 8.59 -16.39
CA SER A 136 4.93 8.34 -17.79
C SER A 136 5.21 6.88 -18.16
N TRP A 137 4.54 6.41 -19.21
CA TRP A 137 4.75 5.03 -19.67
C TRP A 137 6.20 4.77 -20.10
N LYS A 138 6.83 5.75 -20.76
CA LYS A 138 8.24 5.67 -21.18
C LYS A 138 9.20 5.58 -20.00
N GLU A 139 8.97 6.34 -18.93
CA GLU A 139 9.78 6.25 -17.70
C GLU A 139 9.62 4.87 -17.05
N PHE A 140 8.40 4.33 -17.03
CA PHE A 140 8.15 2.99 -16.50
C PHE A 140 8.86 1.91 -17.33
N GLU A 141 8.80 1.98 -18.66
CA GLU A 141 9.55 1.07 -19.55
C GLU A 141 11.06 1.19 -19.35
N ASN A 142 11.58 2.40 -19.17
CA ASN A 142 13.00 2.61 -18.85
C ASN A 142 13.38 1.96 -17.51
N LEU A 143 12.50 2.06 -16.50
CA LEU A 143 12.73 1.42 -15.20
C LEU A 143 12.71 -0.11 -15.31
N LEU A 144 11.80 -0.69 -16.10
CA LEU A 144 11.77 -2.13 -16.37
C LEU A 144 13.03 -2.61 -17.12
N ASN A 145 13.60 -1.79 -17.98
CA ASN A 145 14.82 -2.13 -18.72
C ASN A 145 16.11 -1.74 -17.99
N SER A 146 16.00 -1.19 -16.77
CA SER A 146 17.16 -0.79 -15.99
C SER A 146 17.84 -1.99 -15.32
N ASN A 147 19.11 -1.82 -14.93
CA ASN A 147 19.88 -2.86 -14.23
C ASN A 147 19.50 -2.95 -12.74
N LEU A 148 18.25 -3.29 -12.46
CA LEU A 148 17.70 -3.52 -11.13
C LEU A 148 17.25 -4.98 -11.01
N ASP A 149 17.35 -5.56 -9.81
CA ASP A 149 16.70 -6.84 -9.53
C ASP A 149 15.19 -6.64 -9.37
N LEU A 150 14.47 -6.71 -10.50
CA LEU A 150 13.02 -6.53 -10.56
C LEU A 150 12.25 -7.55 -9.70
N ASN A 151 12.85 -8.70 -9.37
CA ASN A 151 12.21 -9.67 -8.48
C ASN A 151 12.01 -9.11 -7.08
N LYS A 152 12.74 -8.09 -6.64
CA LYS A 152 12.51 -7.44 -5.35
C LYS A 152 11.36 -6.44 -5.38
N ILE A 153 10.88 -6.07 -6.57
CA ILE A 153 10.03 -4.89 -6.76
C ILE A 153 8.58 -5.29 -6.97
N TYR A 154 7.68 -4.67 -6.19
CA TYR A 154 6.26 -4.61 -6.51
C TYR A 154 5.95 -3.24 -7.10
N PHE A 155 5.51 -3.21 -8.35
CA PHE A 155 5.04 -1.96 -8.97
C PHE A 155 3.59 -1.71 -8.57
N MET A 156 3.35 -0.61 -7.87
CA MET A 156 2.06 -0.22 -7.33
C MET A 156 1.40 0.75 -8.30
N HIS A 157 0.36 0.31 -9.01
CA HIS A 157 -0.48 1.22 -9.79
C HIS A 157 -1.08 2.27 -8.86
N CYS A 158 -1.07 3.52 -9.29
CA CYS A 158 -1.39 4.67 -8.47
C CYS A 158 -1.76 5.84 -9.37
N VAL A 159 -2.75 6.64 -8.97
CA VAL A 159 -3.02 7.96 -9.54
C VAL A 159 -2.95 8.96 -8.39
N SER A 160 -1.94 9.83 -8.42
CA SER A 160 -1.58 10.72 -7.30
C SER A 160 -2.46 11.97 -7.24
N SER A 161 -3.78 11.78 -7.10
CA SER A 161 -4.78 12.82 -6.85
C SER A 161 -5.46 12.54 -5.52
N TYR A 162 -5.71 13.58 -4.72
CA TYR A 162 -6.20 13.46 -3.35
C TYR A 162 -7.36 14.44 -3.09
N PRO A 163 -8.63 13.99 -3.14
CA PRO A 163 -9.08 12.65 -3.52
C PRO A 163 -8.96 12.38 -5.03
N LEU A 164 -9.08 11.10 -5.40
CA LEU A 164 -9.15 10.64 -6.77
C LEU A 164 -10.60 10.35 -7.15
N GLU A 165 -11.05 10.85 -8.31
CA GLU A 165 -12.36 10.50 -8.87
C GLU A 165 -12.33 9.10 -9.52
N GLU A 166 -13.45 8.37 -9.46
CA GLU A 166 -13.57 7.00 -9.99
C GLU A 166 -13.15 6.88 -11.45
N MET A 167 -13.59 7.83 -12.29
CA MET A 167 -13.27 7.89 -13.72
C MET A 167 -11.76 7.96 -14.00
N ASN A 168 -10.96 8.39 -13.01
CA ASN A 168 -9.52 8.56 -13.13
C ASN A 168 -8.72 7.39 -12.54
N VAL A 169 -9.34 6.38 -11.93
CA VAL A 169 -8.64 5.23 -11.30
C VAL A 169 -7.77 4.46 -12.30
N ASN A 170 -8.24 4.31 -13.54
CA ASN A 170 -7.48 3.75 -14.66
C ASN A 170 -6.87 2.35 -14.41
N PHE A 171 -7.70 1.37 -14.01
CA PHE A 171 -7.28 -0.03 -13.91
C PHE A 171 -6.71 -0.66 -15.20
N PRO A 172 -7.07 -0.23 -16.43
CA PRO A 172 -6.35 -0.68 -17.62
C PRO A 172 -4.83 -0.51 -17.53
N LYS A 173 -4.32 0.54 -16.87
CA LYS A 173 -2.87 0.70 -16.61
C LYS A 173 -2.34 -0.39 -15.67
N LEU A 174 -3.07 -0.75 -14.59
CA LEU A 174 -2.70 -1.86 -13.71
C LEU A 174 -2.57 -3.18 -14.50
N ILE A 175 -3.53 -3.47 -15.38
CA ILE A 175 -3.49 -4.68 -16.21
C ILE A 175 -2.31 -4.66 -17.19
N LYS A 176 -2.00 -3.51 -17.79
CA LYS A 176 -0.84 -3.38 -18.67
C LYS A 176 0.47 -3.61 -17.92
N ILE A 177 0.61 -3.07 -16.70
CA ILE A 177 1.76 -3.33 -15.82
C ILE A 177 1.86 -4.82 -15.49
N LYS A 178 0.74 -5.46 -15.11
CA LYS A 178 0.66 -6.89 -14.79
C LYS A 178 1.13 -7.79 -15.93
N ASN A 179 0.87 -7.41 -17.18
CA ASN A 179 1.32 -8.16 -18.35
C ASN A 179 2.83 -8.05 -18.61
N LEU A 180 3.50 -7.05 -18.02
CA LEU A 180 4.95 -6.84 -18.17
C LEU A 180 5.74 -7.29 -16.93
N HIS A 181 5.12 -7.28 -15.75
CA HIS A 181 5.74 -7.65 -14.49
C HIS A 181 4.77 -8.41 -13.59
N ASN A 182 5.22 -9.49 -12.97
CA ASN A 182 4.35 -10.39 -12.20
C ASN A 182 4.08 -9.92 -10.75
N LYS A 183 4.91 -9.04 -10.19
CA LYS A 183 4.74 -8.47 -8.84
C LYS A 183 4.08 -7.10 -8.95
N ILE A 184 2.77 -7.10 -8.91
CA ILE A 184 1.98 -5.87 -8.99
C ILE A 184 1.21 -5.60 -7.70
N GLY A 185 0.95 -4.33 -7.46
CA GLY A 185 0.07 -3.89 -6.38
C GLY A 185 -0.67 -2.62 -6.74
N TYR A 186 -1.34 -2.06 -5.76
CA TYR A 186 -2.20 -0.90 -5.93
C TYR A 186 -2.09 0.04 -4.74
N SER A 187 -1.94 1.34 -5.00
CA SER A 187 -1.93 2.42 -4.03
C SER A 187 -3.09 3.34 -4.36
N GLY A 188 -4.17 3.24 -3.60
CA GLY A 188 -5.46 3.85 -3.91
C GLY A 188 -5.71 5.15 -3.15
N HIS A 189 -6.32 6.11 -3.85
CA HIS A 189 -6.71 7.43 -3.31
C HIS A 189 -8.18 7.77 -3.62
N LEU A 190 -8.95 6.82 -4.15
CA LEU A 190 -10.41 6.96 -4.25
C LEU A 190 -10.98 6.96 -2.83
N HIS A 191 -12.04 7.72 -2.58
CA HIS A 191 -12.74 7.61 -1.30
C HIS A 191 -13.43 6.24 -1.16
N GLY A 192 -13.49 5.69 0.04
CA GLY A 192 -14.04 4.35 0.27
C GLY A 192 -13.10 3.22 -0.17
N ILE A 193 -13.68 2.07 -0.54
CA ILE A 193 -12.96 0.78 -0.64
C ILE A 193 -13.03 0.12 -2.02
N ASP A 194 -13.84 0.63 -2.93
CA ASP A 194 -14.19 -0.05 -4.18
C ASP A 194 -12.96 -0.26 -5.08
N ASP A 195 -12.06 0.72 -5.10
CA ASP A 195 -10.80 0.63 -5.81
C ASP A 195 -9.87 -0.47 -5.24
N ALA A 196 -9.82 -0.61 -3.92
CA ALA A 196 -9.06 -1.66 -3.24
C ALA A 196 -9.62 -3.06 -3.55
N ILE A 197 -10.95 -3.22 -3.48
CA ILE A 197 -11.64 -4.48 -3.80
C ILE A 197 -11.39 -4.87 -5.27
N ALA A 198 -11.57 -3.93 -6.19
CA ALA A 198 -11.32 -4.13 -7.61
C ALA A 198 -9.85 -4.49 -7.87
N ALA A 199 -8.90 -3.79 -7.25
CA ALA A 199 -7.48 -4.10 -7.40
C ALA A 199 -7.13 -5.52 -6.95
N ILE A 200 -7.64 -5.98 -5.80
CA ILE A 200 -7.48 -7.36 -5.31
C ILE A 200 -8.01 -8.34 -6.35
N SER A 201 -9.22 -8.10 -6.86
CA SER A 201 -9.89 -8.93 -7.87
C SER A 201 -9.07 -9.03 -9.17
N LEU A 202 -8.41 -7.94 -9.58
CA LEU A 202 -7.57 -7.87 -10.77
C LEU A 202 -6.16 -8.45 -10.55
N GLY A 203 -5.87 -8.94 -9.34
CA GLY A 203 -4.66 -9.67 -9.02
C GLY A 203 -3.59 -8.88 -8.27
N ALA A 204 -3.91 -7.71 -7.72
CA ALA A 204 -3.01 -6.96 -6.83
C ALA A 204 -2.48 -7.86 -5.72
N MET A 205 -1.17 -7.97 -5.59
CA MET A 205 -0.50 -8.73 -4.53
C MET A 205 -0.29 -7.91 -3.27
N VAL A 206 -0.38 -6.58 -3.39
CA VAL A 206 -0.28 -5.62 -2.30
C VAL A 206 -1.27 -4.49 -2.57
N VAL A 207 -2.05 -4.08 -1.57
CA VAL A 207 -2.96 -2.92 -1.63
C VAL A 207 -2.65 -1.97 -0.49
N GLU A 208 -2.60 -0.67 -0.81
CA GLU A 208 -2.36 0.43 0.11
C GLU A 208 -3.51 1.44 0.04
N LYS A 209 -4.01 1.84 1.22
CA LYS A 209 -4.98 2.94 1.40
C LYS A 209 -4.53 3.80 2.58
N HIS A 210 -4.70 5.12 2.46
CA HIS A 210 -4.55 6.04 3.59
C HIS A 210 -5.52 5.64 4.70
N PHE A 211 -5.05 5.65 5.95
CA PHE A 211 -5.77 5.14 7.11
C PHE A 211 -5.79 6.17 8.24
N THR A 212 -6.95 6.29 8.90
CA THR A 212 -7.10 7.05 10.13
C THR A 212 -8.12 6.39 11.05
N ILE A 213 -8.17 6.86 12.30
CA ILE A 213 -9.20 6.47 13.28
C ILE A 213 -10.35 7.48 13.34
N ASP A 214 -10.15 8.67 12.79
CA ASP A 214 -11.13 9.75 12.79
C ASP A 214 -10.76 10.77 11.68
N ASN A 215 -11.71 11.02 10.78
CA ASN A 215 -11.51 11.97 9.67
C ASN A 215 -11.52 13.44 10.15
N ASP A 216 -11.96 13.73 11.37
CA ASP A 216 -11.94 15.06 11.97
C ASP A 216 -10.58 15.44 12.58
N LEU A 217 -9.66 14.48 12.73
CA LEU A 217 -8.30 14.74 13.17
C LEU A 217 -7.55 15.73 12.26
N PRO A 218 -6.60 16.51 12.81
CA PRO A 218 -5.81 17.46 12.04
C PRO A 218 -4.89 16.77 11.03
N GLY A 219 -4.61 17.42 9.92
CA GLY A 219 -3.80 16.87 8.82
C GLY A 219 -4.66 16.61 7.59
N ARG A 220 -4.15 16.99 6.42
CA ARG A 220 -4.91 16.92 5.16
C ARG A 220 -5.32 15.48 4.83
N ASP A 221 -4.41 14.53 5.07
CA ASP A 221 -4.60 13.15 4.63
C ASP A 221 -5.62 12.39 5.50
N ASN A 222 -5.90 12.87 6.73
CA ASN A 222 -7.00 12.37 7.54
C ASN A 222 -8.36 12.56 6.87
N LYS A 223 -8.53 13.59 6.02
CA LYS A 223 -9.84 13.94 5.42
C LYS A 223 -10.34 12.96 4.37
N PHE A 224 -9.46 12.19 3.75
CA PHE A 224 -9.82 11.21 2.71
C PHE A 224 -9.37 9.78 3.05
N ALA A 225 -8.65 9.60 4.15
CA ALA A 225 -8.26 8.28 4.66
C ALA A 225 -9.48 7.41 5.01
N VAL A 226 -9.36 6.10 4.83
CA VAL A 226 -10.38 5.15 5.24
C VAL A 226 -10.35 4.96 6.76
N LEU A 227 -11.53 4.72 7.34
CA LEU A 227 -11.72 4.44 8.76
C LEU A 227 -11.51 2.94 9.07
N PRO A 228 -11.43 2.55 10.37
CA PRO A 228 -11.21 1.16 10.77
C PRO A 228 -12.22 0.16 10.18
N GLU A 229 -13.49 0.54 10.11
CA GLU A 229 -14.54 -0.31 9.54
C GLU A 229 -14.35 -0.58 8.04
N ASP A 230 -13.89 0.41 7.28
CA ASP A 230 -13.63 0.28 5.85
C ASP A 230 -12.34 -0.50 5.58
N MET A 231 -11.29 -0.24 6.37
CA MET A 231 -10.07 -1.04 6.31
C MET A 231 -10.35 -2.50 6.62
N LYS A 232 -11.24 -2.78 7.59
CA LYS A 232 -11.68 -4.13 7.92
C LYS A 232 -12.42 -4.79 6.74
N LYS A 233 -13.33 -4.08 6.07
CA LYS A 233 -14.01 -4.61 4.86
C LYS A 233 -13.00 -5.02 3.77
N ILE A 234 -11.95 -4.22 3.54
CA ILE A 234 -10.87 -4.55 2.59
C ILE A 234 -10.15 -5.83 3.02
N CYS A 235 -9.78 -5.94 4.30
CA CYS A 235 -9.08 -7.12 4.82
C CYS A 235 -9.94 -8.38 4.76
N ASP A 236 -11.21 -8.30 5.16
CA ASP A 236 -12.18 -9.41 5.11
C ASP A 236 -12.45 -9.86 3.67
N TYR A 237 -12.55 -8.92 2.72
CA TYR A 237 -12.65 -9.22 1.30
C TYR A 237 -11.41 -9.94 0.80
N ARG A 238 -10.20 -9.45 1.13
CA ARG A 238 -8.92 -10.08 0.77
C ARG A 238 -8.83 -11.52 1.25
N ASP A 239 -9.30 -11.80 2.47
CA ASP A 239 -9.32 -13.14 3.06
C ASP A 239 -10.32 -14.06 2.35
N SER A 240 -11.52 -13.55 2.10
CA SER A 240 -12.57 -14.26 1.36
C SER A 240 -12.12 -14.57 -0.07
N PHE A 241 -11.57 -13.58 -0.77
CA PHE A 241 -11.07 -13.72 -2.13
C PHE A 241 -9.93 -14.73 -2.21
N HIS A 242 -9.03 -14.79 -1.23
CA HIS A 242 -8.00 -15.82 -1.18
C HIS A 242 -8.61 -17.23 -1.14
N ASN A 243 -9.62 -17.45 -0.29
CA ASN A 243 -10.32 -18.74 -0.20
C ASN A 243 -11.08 -19.08 -1.49
N MET A 244 -11.70 -18.09 -2.14
CA MET A 244 -12.38 -18.25 -3.44
C MET A 244 -11.43 -18.66 -4.57
N ASN A 245 -10.14 -18.32 -4.46
CA ASN A 245 -9.11 -18.62 -5.46
C ASN A 245 -8.29 -19.88 -5.18
N ILE A 246 -8.72 -20.72 -4.22
CA ILE A 246 -8.12 -22.05 -4.03
C ILE A 246 -8.62 -22.94 -5.17
N ASP A 247 -7.69 -23.42 -6.00
CA ASP A 247 -8.01 -24.35 -7.08
C ASP A 247 -8.55 -25.67 -6.52
N ARG A 248 -9.75 -26.05 -6.93
CA ARG A 248 -10.43 -27.31 -6.55
C ARG A 248 -10.51 -28.30 -7.72
N GLY A 249 -9.77 -28.05 -8.80
CA GLY A 249 -9.80 -28.82 -10.03
C GLY A 249 -10.97 -28.42 -10.95
N LEU A 250 -11.01 -29.02 -12.14
CA LEU A 250 -12.01 -28.74 -13.18
C LEU A 250 -13.27 -29.61 -13.08
N ASN A 251 -13.27 -30.60 -12.18
CA ASN A 251 -14.40 -31.51 -12.00
C ASN A 251 -15.43 -30.96 -11.01
N VAL A 252 -16.63 -31.55 -11.02
CA VAL A 252 -17.67 -31.26 -10.02
C VAL A 252 -17.13 -31.43 -8.61
N GLN A 253 -17.44 -30.48 -7.74
CA GLN A 253 -17.03 -30.55 -6.34
C GLN A 253 -17.97 -31.48 -5.55
N GLU A 254 -17.49 -32.00 -4.42
CA GLU A 254 -18.26 -32.91 -3.58
C GLU A 254 -19.57 -32.28 -3.06
N CYS A 255 -19.55 -30.97 -2.78
CA CYS A 255 -20.74 -30.20 -2.38
C CYS A 255 -21.83 -30.15 -3.47
N GLU A 256 -21.50 -30.47 -4.72
CA GLU A 256 -22.43 -30.54 -5.83
C GLU A 256 -22.94 -31.97 -6.09
N SER A 257 -22.52 -32.96 -5.28
CA SER A 257 -22.79 -34.38 -5.54
C SER A 257 -24.27 -34.73 -5.63
N ASP A 258 -25.12 -34.10 -4.82
CA ASP A 258 -26.58 -34.29 -4.87
C ASP A 258 -27.16 -33.76 -6.19
N ILE A 259 -26.80 -32.54 -6.58
CA ILE A 259 -27.20 -31.96 -7.87
C ILE A 259 -26.74 -32.86 -9.01
N ASN A 260 -25.47 -33.28 -8.98
CA ASN A 260 -24.87 -34.09 -10.04
C ASN A 260 -25.52 -35.47 -10.18
N LYS A 261 -25.88 -36.12 -9.07
CA LYS A 261 -26.47 -37.47 -9.07
C LYS A 261 -27.99 -37.46 -9.33
N ASN A 262 -28.70 -36.52 -8.71
CA ASN A 262 -30.15 -36.63 -8.54
C ASN A 262 -30.96 -35.57 -9.31
N TYR A 263 -30.35 -34.45 -9.70
CA TYR A 263 -31.09 -33.33 -10.31
C TYR A 263 -30.81 -33.14 -11.80
N ARG A 264 -29.71 -33.69 -12.33
CA ARG A 264 -29.40 -33.63 -13.77
C ARG A 264 -30.41 -34.46 -14.56
N GLY A 265 -31.12 -33.83 -15.50
CA GLY A 265 -32.11 -34.50 -16.34
C GLY A 265 -33.44 -34.84 -15.64
N ARG A 266 -33.66 -34.38 -14.40
CA ARG A 266 -34.86 -34.73 -13.60
C ARG A 266 -36.20 -34.35 -14.26
N TRP A 267 -36.19 -33.42 -15.21
CA TRP A 267 -37.38 -32.97 -15.96
C TRP A 267 -37.47 -33.52 -17.39
N SER A 268 -36.47 -34.28 -17.82
CA SER A 268 -36.44 -34.94 -19.11
C SER A 268 -37.16 -36.28 -18.97
N LYS A 269 -38.51 -36.26 -19.00
CA LYS A 269 -39.28 -37.50 -19.18
C LYS A 269 -38.81 -38.15 -20.49
N ASN A 270 -38.22 -39.34 -20.37
CA ASN A 270 -38.13 -40.27 -21.50
C ASN A 270 -39.54 -40.75 -21.86
#